data_AF-A0A929U739-F1
#
_entry.id   AF-A0A929U739-F1
#
_cell.length_a   1.000
_cell.length_b   1.000
_cell.length_c   1.000
_cell.angle_alpha   90.00
_cell.angle_beta   90.00
_cell.angle_gamma   90.00
#
_symmetry.space_group_name_H-M   'P 1'
#
loop_
_entity.id
_entity.type
_entity.pdbx_description
1 polymer ?
#
loop_
_entity_poly.entity_id
_entity_poly.type
_entity_poly.pdbx_seq_one_letter_code
_entity_poly.pdbx_strand_id
1 'polypeptide(L)'
;MEEKIRKESIEDFTARYRKGVDLLMKYLPWLEEKSGEDTAQRCQKGTLPFPVYDSTLLNFVKDAQDTKMLDRNYNYAYSRRGWTSVNDEKNFIAGARLQDMHDLNAILSRYVLEGRTRGAVWSEGVKSRIFCLVIRKMDELLVKWNKEPSAR
;
A
#
# COMPACT_ATOMS: atom_id res chain seq x y z
N MET A 1 -18.44 27.89 10.71
CA MET A 1 -17.47 27.26 11.64
C MET A 1 -17.21 25.80 11.25
N GLU A 2 -18.25 25.04 10.91
CA GLU A 2 -18.17 23.63 10.49
C GLU A 2 -17.28 23.35 9.26
N GLU A 3 -17.28 24.23 8.25
CA GLU A 3 -16.43 24.03 7.06
C GLU A 3 -14.92 24.18 7.37
N LYS A 4 -14.56 24.95 8.41
CA LYS A 4 -13.18 25.14 8.86
C LYS A 4 -12.68 23.92 9.64
N ILE A 5 -13.52 23.37 10.52
CA ILE A 5 -13.24 22.13 11.29
C ILE A 5 -13.10 20.93 10.34
N ARG A 6 -13.93 20.87 9.29
CA ARG A 6 -13.85 19.83 8.25
C ARG A 6 -12.54 19.90 7.48
N LYS A 7 -12.10 21.10 7.09
CA LYS A 7 -10.82 21.30 6.39
C LYS A 7 -9.61 20.98 7.27
N GLU A 8 -9.62 21.39 8.53
CA GLU A 8 -8.55 21.14 9.49
C GLU A 8 -8.42 19.62 9.81
N SER A 9 -9.54 18.91 9.93
CA SER A 9 -9.55 17.44 10.03
C SER A 9 -9.00 16.74 8.79
N ILE A 10 -9.27 17.27 7.59
CA ILE A 10 -8.76 16.70 6.34
C ILE A 10 -7.26 16.99 6.20
N GLU A 11 -6.79 18.16 6.60
CA GLU A 11 -5.38 18.53 6.53
C GLU A 11 -4.53 17.68 7.50
N ASP A 12 -4.99 17.49 8.75
CA ASP A 12 -4.37 16.56 9.70
C ASP A 12 -4.37 15.12 9.17
N PHE A 13 -5.48 14.70 8.54
CA PHE A 13 -5.56 13.41 7.86
C PHE A 13 -4.51 13.29 6.74
N THR A 14 -4.47 14.23 5.79
CA THR A 14 -3.49 14.25 4.68
C THR A 14 -2.05 14.27 5.19
N ALA A 15 -1.76 15.01 6.26
CA ALA A 15 -0.42 15.11 6.85
C ALA A 15 0.07 13.77 7.44
N ARG A 16 -0.82 13.00 8.06
CA ARG A 16 -0.49 11.65 8.58
C ARG A 16 -0.11 10.69 7.46
N TYR A 17 -0.91 10.65 6.39
CA TYR A 17 -0.67 9.75 5.26
C TYR A 17 0.58 10.16 4.46
N ARG A 18 0.85 11.47 4.35
CA ARG A 18 2.00 11.99 3.61
C ARG A 18 3.34 11.46 4.13
N LYS A 19 3.52 11.43 5.45
CA LYS A 19 4.78 10.94 6.04
C LYS A 19 5.02 9.48 5.72
N GLY A 20 3.99 8.63 5.80
CA GLY A 20 4.15 7.22 5.48
C GLY A 20 4.29 6.96 3.98
N VAL A 21 3.55 7.66 3.12
CA VAL A 21 3.68 7.54 1.67
C VAL A 21 5.08 7.96 1.20
N ASP A 22 5.64 9.05 1.73
CA ASP A 22 7.00 9.52 1.41
C ASP A 22 8.08 8.47 1.73
N LEU A 23 7.95 7.78 2.87
CA LEU A 23 8.84 6.67 3.22
C LEU A 23 8.73 5.53 2.22
N LEU A 24 7.51 5.18 1.81
CA LEU A 24 7.26 4.08 0.87
C LEU A 24 7.65 4.42 -0.58
N MET A 25 7.61 5.69 -0.97
CA MET A 25 8.01 6.14 -2.31
C MET A 25 9.48 5.86 -2.63
N LYS A 26 10.36 5.80 -1.62
CA LYS A 26 11.78 5.44 -1.80
C LYS A 26 11.97 4.07 -2.43
N TYR A 27 11.01 3.17 -2.21
CA TYR A 27 11.04 1.79 -2.70
C TYR A 27 10.33 1.64 -4.06
N LEU A 28 9.66 2.68 -4.56
CA LEU A 28 8.95 2.65 -5.83
C LEU A 28 9.81 2.18 -7.02
N PRO A 29 11.03 2.70 -7.27
CA PRO A 29 11.83 2.27 -8.43
C PRO A 29 12.18 0.78 -8.35
N TRP A 30 12.50 0.28 -7.16
CA TRP A 30 12.79 -1.14 -6.93
C TRP A 30 11.54 -2.00 -7.14
N LEU A 31 10.37 -1.56 -6.65
CA LEU A 31 9.11 -2.27 -6.83
C LEU A 31 8.69 -2.31 -8.30
N GLU A 32 8.93 -1.25 -9.08
CA GLU A 32 8.66 -1.23 -10.52
C GLU A 32 9.59 -2.15 -11.31
N GLU A 33 10.89 -2.16 -10.99
CA GLU A 33 11.89 -3.03 -11.61
C GLU A 33 11.59 -4.50 -11.35
N LYS A 34 11.25 -4.86 -10.11
CA LYS A 34 10.94 -6.24 -9.72
C LYS A 34 9.52 -6.67 -10.07
N SER A 35 8.73 -5.78 -10.68
CA SER A 35 7.36 -6.12 -10.96
C SER A 35 7.18 -6.98 -12.21
N GLY A 36 6.84 -8.23 -11.97
CA GLY A 36 6.72 -9.29 -12.97
C GLY A 36 7.70 -10.43 -12.73
N GLU A 37 8.72 -10.21 -11.89
CA GLU A 37 9.71 -11.19 -11.46
C GLU A 37 9.31 -11.79 -10.10
N ASP A 38 9.59 -13.08 -9.91
CA ASP A 38 9.34 -13.75 -8.63
C ASP A 38 10.44 -13.33 -7.64
N THR A 39 10.09 -12.49 -6.66
CA THR A 39 11.04 -12.00 -5.64
C THR A 39 11.42 -13.05 -4.59
N ALA A 40 10.79 -14.23 -4.63
CA ALA A 40 11.16 -15.36 -3.81
C ALA A 40 12.14 -16.25 -4.58
N GLN A 41 13.43 -16.18 -4.24
CA GLN A 41 14.41 -17.12 -4.78
C GLN A 41 14.30 -18.45 -4.03
N ARG A 42 13.96 -19.53 -4.74
CA ARG A 42 13.89 -20.88 -4.17
C ARG A 42 15.31 -21.46 -4.07
N CYS A 43 16.00 -21.20 -2.97
CA CYS A 43 17.30 -21.82 -2.70
C CYS A 43 17.12 -23.31 -2.32
N GLN A 44 17.62 -24.22 -3.15
CA GLN A 44 17.77 -25.63 -2.80
C GLN A 44 19.13 -25.84 -2.12
N LYS A 45 19.20 -25.59 -0.82
CA LYS A 45 20.25 -26.17 0.04
C LYS A 45 19.54 -26.91 1.18
N GLY A 46 19.23 -28.19 0.95
CA GLY A 46 18.58 -29.10 1.92
C GLY A 46 17.21 -29.63 1.50
N THR A 47 16.71 -30.64 2.23
CA THR A 47 15.51 -31.47 1.95
C THR A 47 14.18 -30.69 1.91
N LEU A 48 14.16 -29.41 2.29
CA LEU A 48 12.97 -28.55 2.19
C LEU A 48 13.35 -27.16 1.62
N PRO A 49 12.68 -26.70 0.54
CA PRO A 49 12.93 -25.37 -0.02
C PRO A 49 12.27 -24.30 0.84
N PHE A 50 13.06 -23.31 1.27
CA PHE A 50 12.56 -22.11 1.95
C PHE A 50 12.73 -20.89 1.04
N PRO A 51 11.76 -19.95 1.00
CA PRO A 51 11.87 -18.74 0.19
C PRO A 51 12.86 -17.77 0.85
N VAL A 52 13.86 -17.32 0.09
CA VAL A 52 14.73 -16.22 0.49
C VAL A 52 14.18 -14.94 -0.13
N TYR A 53 13.77 -14.00 0.74
CA TYR A 53 13.26 -12.70 0.32
C TYR A 53 14.41 -11.70 0.14
N ASP A 54 14.25 -10.82 -0.85
CA ASP A 54 15.17 -9.70 -1.05
C ASP A 54 15.21 -8.79 0.21
N SER A 55 16.41 -8.36 0.61
CA SER A 55 16.59 -7.47 1.76
C SER A 55 15.81 -6.15 1.62
N THR A 56 15.60 -5.67 0.40
CA THR A 56 14.83 -4.45 0.10
C THR A 56 13.35 -4.64 0.38
N LEU A 57 12.80 -5.83 0.08
CA LEU A 57 11.41 -6.18 0.39
C LEU A 57 11.17 -6.20 1.90
N LEU A 58 12.09 -6.77 2.66
CA LEU A 58 11.99 -6.83 4.12
C LEU A 58 12.05 -5.43 4.74
N ASN A 59 12.93 -4.56 4.24
CA ASN A 59 13.00 -3.16 4.67
C ASN A 59 11.72 -2.39 4.32
N PHE A 60 11.19 -2.55 3.11
CA PHE A 60 9.90 -1.97 2.71
C PHE A 60 8.77 -2.40 3.65
N VAL A 61 8.66 -3.71 3.93
CA VAL A 61 7.63 -4.26 4.82
C VAL A 61 7.79 -3.72 6.24
N LYS A 62 9.03 -3.58 6.73
CA LYS A 62 9.31 -3.01 8.05
C LYS A 62 8.91 -1.54 8.12
N ASP A 63 9.30 -0.74 7.13
CA ASP A 63 8.97 0.68 7.07
C ASP A 63 7.45 0.89 6.93
N ALA A 64 6.78 0.07 6.11
CA ALA A 64 5.33 0.08 5.98
C ALA A 64 4.62 -0.17 7.32
N GLN A 65 5.16 -1.05 8.16
CA GLN A 65 4.60 -1.30 9.50
C GLN A 65 4.83 -0.13 10.46
N ASP A 66 5.96 0.57 10.33
CA ASP A 66 6.30 1.71 11.18
C ASP A 66 5.42 2.93 10.90
N THR A 67 4.93 3.09 9.65
CA THR A 67 4.08 4.22 9.25
C THR A 67 2.80 4.39 10.07
N LYS A 68 2.39 3.39 10.88
CA LYS A 68 1.11 3.33 11.62
C LYS A 68 -0.13 3.57 10.77
N MET A 69 0.01 3.54 9.44
CA MET A 69 -1.11 3.70 8.53
C MET A 69 -1.88 2.38 8.44
N LEU A 70 -1.21 1.23 8.56
CA LEU A 70 -1.83 -0.08 8.39
C LEU A 70 -3.00 -0.33 9.36
N ASP A 71 -4.12 -0.75 8.80
CA ASP A 71 -5.32 -1.10 9.54
C ASP A 71 -5.46 -2.63 9.67
N ARG A 72 -5.70 -3.10 10.90
CA ARG A 72 -5.89 -4.54 11.17
C ARG A 72 -7.26 -5.04 10.72
N ASN A 73 -8.22 -4.15 10.54
CA ASN A 73 -9.58 -4.46 10.11
C ASN A 73 -9.73 -4.45 8.58
N TYR A 74 -8.63 -4.70 7.84
CA TYR A 74 -8.65 -4.79 6.39
C TYR A 74 -9.65 -5.84 5.87
N ASN A 75 -9.87 -6.94 6.60
CA ASN A 75 -10.88 -7.95 6.26
C ASN A 75 -12.28 -7.36 6.10
N TYR A 76 -12.66 -6.41 6.96
CA TYR A 76 -13.96 -5.76 6.88
C TYR A 76 -14.10 -4.89 5.61
N ALA A 77 -13.04 -4.16 5.25
CA ALA A 77 -13.03 -3.37 4.00
C ALA A 77 -13.20 -4.29 2.77
N TYR A 78 -12.50 -5.43 2.77
CA TYR A 78 -12.62 -6.45 1.71
C TYR A 78 -14.01 -7.05 1.65
N SER A 79 -14.59 -7.45 2.78
CA SER A 79 -15.96 -8.00 2.81
C SER A 79 -17.00 -6.97 2.38
N ARG A 80 -16.87 -5.71 2.80
CA ARG A 80 -17.79 -4.63 2.44
C ARG A 80 -17.76 -4.30 0.95
N ARG A 81 -16.57 -4.31 0.34
CA ARG A 81 -16.38 -3.98 -1.08
C ARG A 81 -16.52 -5.21 -2.00
N GLY A 82 -16.45 -6.42 -1.44
CA GLY A 82 -16.56 -7.68 -2.19
C GLY A 82 -15.31 -8.04 -3.00
N TRP A 83 -14.13 -7.52 -2.64
CA TRP A 83 -12.90 -7.82 -3.38
C TRP A 83 -12.45 -9.25 -3.11
N THR A 84 -12.34 -10.03 -4.18
CA THR A 84 -11.90 -11.42 -4.14
C THR A 84 -10.74 -11.69 -5.10
N SER A 85 -10.61 -10.87 -6.15
CA SER A 85 -9.53 -10.98 -7.13
C SER A 85 -8.59 -9.78 -7.10
N VAL A 86 -7.34 -10.03 -7.45
CA VAL A 86 -6.31 -8.99 -7.64
C VAL A 86 -6.73 -7.97 -8.71
N ASN A 87 -7.55 -8.39 -9.68
CA ASN A 87 -8.04 -7.48 -10.72
C ASN A 87 -9.06 -6.46 -10.19
N ASP A 88 -9.92 -6.87 -9.26
CA ASP A 88 -10.88 -5.97 -8.59
C ASP A 88 -10.15 -4.91 -7.77
N GLU A 89 -9.09 -5.30 -7.07
CA GLU A 89 -8.23 -4.38 -6.34
C GLU A 89 -7.59 -3.35 -7.29
N LYS A 90 -7.03 -3.79 -8.41
CA LYS A 90 -6.44 -2.89 -9.43
C LYS A 90 -7.45 -1.91 -9.99
N ASN A 91 -8.65 -2.37 -10.33
CA ASN A 91 -9.73 -1.52 -10.82
C ASN A 91 -10.14 -0.47 -9.78
N PHE A 92 -10.23 -0.88 -8.52
CA PHE A 92 -10.51 0.05 -7.43
C PHE A 92 -9.41 1.10 -7.28
N ILE A 93 -8.15 0.68 -7.25
CA ILE A 93 -7.00 1.60 -7.13
C ILE A 93 -6.99 2.61 -8.28
N ALA A 94 -7.29 2.19 -9.51
CA ALA A 94 -7.35 3.09 -10.65
C ALA A 94 -8.42 4.19 -10.46
N GLY A 95 -9.60 3.84 -9.94
CA GLY A 95 -10.73 4.73 -9.72
C GLY A 95 -10.76 5.47 -8.37
N ALA A 96 -9.87 5.14 -7.44
CA ALA A 96 -9.92 5.64 -6.06
C ALA A 96 -9.81 7.16 -5.97
N ARG A 97 -10.56 7.75 -5.04
CA ARG A 97 -10.55 9.18 -4.70
C ARG A 97 -9.98 9.40 -3.30
N LEU A 98 -9.80 10.65 -2.89
CA LEU A 98 -9.28 10.99 -1.56
C LEU A 98 -10.13 10.40 -0.41
N GLN A 99 -11.45 10.24 -0.62
CA GLN A 99 -12.35 9.61 0.35
C GLN A 99 -12.09 8.10 0.52
N ASP A 100 -11.53 7.45 -0.49
CA ASP A 100 -11.20 6.03 -0.52
C ASP A 100 -9.80 5.75 0.06
N MET A 101 -9.14 6.74 0.67
CA MET A 101 -7.77 6.58 1.22
C MET A 101 -7.70 5.47 2.29
N HIS A 102 -8.75 5.32 3.08
CA HIS A 102 -8.87 4.22 4.05
C HIS A 102 -8.92 2.85 3.36
N ASP A 103 -9.63 2.75 2.25
CA ASP A 103 -9.81 1.53 1.47
C ASP A 103 -8.52 1.17 0.70
N LEU A 104 -7.81 2.16 0.13
CA LEU A 104 -6.46 1.96 -0.42
C LEU A 104 -5.49 1.42 0.62
N ASN A 105 -5.57 1.96 1.83
CA ASN A 105 -4.76 1.52 2.95
C ASN A 105 -5.14 0.11 3.44
N ALA A 106 -6.41 -0.27 3.36
CA ALA A 106 -6.84 -1.64 3.65
C ALA A 106 -6.22 -2.65 2.66
N ILE A 107 -6.15 -2.30 1.36
CA ILE A 107 -5.44 -3.13 0.35
C ILE A 107 -3.97 -3.29 0.75
N LEU A 108 -3.27 -2.20 1.07
CA LEU A 108 -1.88 -2.26 1.53
C LEU A 108 -1.74 -3.14 2.79
N SER A 109 -2.65 -2.97 3.74
CA SER A 109 -2.66 -3.68 5.02
C SER A 109 -2.85 -5.18 4.86
N ARG A 110 -3.71 -5.62 3.93
CA ARG A 110 -3.85 -7.05 3.60
C ARG A 110 -2.49 -7.64 3.24
N TYR A 111 -1.81 -7.09 2.24
CA TYR A 111 -0.56 -7.66 1.75
C TYR A 111 0.57 -7.60 2.78
N VAL A 112 0.68 -6.51 3.54
CA VAL A 112 1.75 -6.36 4.55
C VAL A 112 1.49 -7.23 5.78
N LEU A 113 0.25 -7.28 6.29
CA LEU A 113 -0.11 -8.00 7.52
C LEU A 113 -0.30 -9.50 7.27
N GLU A 114 -1.01 -9.89 6.21
CA GLU A 114 -1.19 -11.31 5.85
C GLU A 114 0.15 -11.95 5.47
N GLY A 115 1.04 -11.16 4.87
CA GLY A 115 2.40 -11.61 4.55
C GLY A 115 3.28 -11.92 5.77
N ARG A 116 2.94 -11.42 6.98
CA ARG A 116 3.64 -11.84 8.21
C ARG A 116 3.43 -13.33 8.50
N THR A 117 2.23 -13.84 8.23
CA THR A 117 1.88 -15.25 8.42
C THR A 117 2.22 -16.08 7.18
N ARG A 118 2.09 -15.47 6.00
CA ARG A 118 2.30 -16.10 4.69
C ARG A 118 3.26 -15.26 3.86
N GLY A 119 4.57 -15.39 4.06
CA GLY A 119 5.56 -14.57 3.35
C GLY A 119 5.42 -14.57 1.81
N ALA A 120 4.83 -15.62 1.22
CA ALA A 120 4.51 -15.68 -0.21
C ALA A 120 3.59 -14.53 -0.69
N VAL A 121 2.75 -13.99 0.20
CA VAL A 121 1.85 -12.86 -0.09
C VAL A 121 2.65 -11.57 -0.35
N TRP A 122 3.81 -11.38 0.30
CA TRP A 122 4.68 -10.24 -0.02
C TRP A 122 5.18 -10.33 -1.46
N SER A 123 5.63 -11.50 -1.89
CA SER A 123 6.06 -11.73 -3.27
C SER A 123 4.91 -11.59 -4.26
N GLU A 124 3.70 -12.05 -3.91
CA GLU A 124 2.49 -11.87 -4.71
C GLU A 124 2.15 -10.38 -4.89
N GLY A 125 2.25 -9.57 -3.83
CA GLY A 125 2.00 -8.12 -3.90
C GLY A 125 2.96 -7.37 -4.83
N VAL A 126 4.25 -7.76 -4.83
CA VAL A 126 5.27 -7.20 -5.74
C VAL A 126 5.01 -7.65 -7.19
N LYS A 127 4.80 -8.96 -7.39
CA LYS A 127 4.53 -9.56 -8.71
C LYS A 127 3.27 -8.97 -9.33
N SER A 128 2.25 -8.72 -8.52
CA SER A 128 0.96 -8.20 -8.96
C SER A 128 0.93 -6.69 -9.20
N ARG A 129 1.99 -5.92 -8.90
CA ARG A 129 2.03 -4.44 -8.90
C ARG A 129 1.16 -3.76 -7.86
N ILE A 130 0.54 -4.47 -6.93
CA ILE A 130 -0.40 -3.86 -5.98
C ILE A 130 0.30 -2.81 -5.12
N PHE A 131 1.48 -3.11 -4.59
CA PHE A 131 2.25 -2.14 -3.79
C PHE A 131 2.54 -0.86 -4.57
N CYS A 132 3.06 -0.96 -5.80
CA CYS A 132 3.34 0.21 -6.64
C CYS A 132 2.08 1.04 -6.90
N LEU A 133 1.00 0.37 -7.31
CA LEU A 133 -0.24 1.03 -7.72
C LEU A 133 -0.87 1.78 -6.54
N VAL A 134 -0.91 1.16 -5.36
CA VAL A 134 -1.46 1.78 -4.16
C VAL A 134 -0.63 3.00 -3.76
N ILE A 135 0.70 2.85 -3.64
CA ILE A 135 1.58 3.96 -3.21
C ILE A 135 1.49 5.13 -4.18
N ARG A 136 1.56 4.85 -5.50
CA ARG A 136 1.47 5.89 -6.53
C ARG A 136 0.12 6.58 -6.53
N LYS A 137 -0.97 5.83 -6.34
CA LYS A 137 -2.31 6.42 -6.26
C LYS A 137 -2.48 7.27 -5.01
N MET A 138 -1.99 6.80 -3.86
CA MET A 138 -1.99 7.57 -2.62
C MET A 138 -1.23 8.89 -2.80
N ASP A 139 -0.02 8.86 -3.37
CA ASP A 139 0.75 10.07 -3.65
C ASP A 139 0.00 11.01 -4.62
N GLU A 140 -0.54 10.50 -5.72
CA GLU A 140 -1.33 11.30 -6.67
C GLU A 140 -2.49 12.04 -5.98
N LEU A 141 -3.21 11.36 -5.10
CA LEU A 141 -4.33 11.94 -4.35
C LEU A 141 -3.86 13.02 -3.37
N LEU A 142 -2.74 12.80 -2.68
CA LEU A 142 -2.15 13.77 -1.77
C LEU A 142 -1.62 15.01 -2.51
N VAL A 143 -0.96 14.81 -3.66
CA VAL A 143 -0.43 15.91 -4.51
C VAL A 143 -1.56 16.73 -5.11
N LYS A 144 -2.63 16.09 -5.61
CA LYS A 144 -3.82 16.80 -6.13
C LYS A 144 -4.41 17.71 -5.06
N TRP A 145 -4.63 17.17 -3.86
CA TRP A 145 -5.17 17.95 -2.75
C TRP A 145 -4.26 19.10 -2.32
N ASN A 146 -2.94 18.89 -2.31
CA ASN A 146 -1.97 19.94 -1.96
C ASN A 146 -1.79 21.03 -3.04
N LYS A 147 -2.23 20.79 -4.28
CA LYS A 147 -2.28 21.81 -5.34
C LYS A 147 -3.61 22.59 -5.37
N GLU A 148 -4.64 22.09 -4.70
CA GLU A 148 -5.94 22.76 -4.54
C GLU A 148 -6.06 23.82 -3.41
N PRO A 149 -5.06 24.15 -2.54
CA PRO A 149 -5.31 25.06 -1.43
C PRO A 149 -5.34 26.56 -1.81
N SER A 150 -5.18 26.96 -3.07
CA SER A 150 -5.13 28.39 -3.46
C SER A 150 -6.02 28.82 -4.64
N ALA A 151 -7.03 28.04 -5.05
CA ALA A 151 -8.03 28.51 -6.01
C ALA A 151 -9.30 28.97 -5.28
N ARG A 152 -9.17 29.96 -4.38
CA ARG A 152 -10.26 30.80 -3.88
C ARG A 152 -9.74 32.19 -3.60
#